data_AF-A0A9P8YJL4-F1
#
_entry.id   AF-A0A9P8YJL4-F1
#
_cell.length_a   1.000
_cell.length_b   1.000
_cell.length_c   1.000
_cell.angle_alpha   90.00
_cell.angle_beta   90.00
_cell.angle_gamma   90.00
#
_symmetry.space_group_name_H-M   'P 1'
#
loop_
_entity.id
_entity.type
_entity.pdbx_description
1 polymer ?
#
loop_
_entity_poly.entity_id
_entity_poly.type
_entity_poly.pdbx_seq_one_letter_code
_entity_poly.pdbx_strand_id
1 'polypeptide(L)'
;MTSPAAEHTTRAEKVELFLDLSVLRYSIDPRTAEWSDQEGHPHDSPERWARAARLLAEDPSIARDSIHTAVVAHNVELVREFLAADAASPTTSHAFDGWQPLMRLAYTRLPGLNILSPSGQPAPTISMGSALSTTTSTASAGTYSSPALVIAKLLLEAGADPSGGPLRGDAKGFTALTGVIGGGEADQPSHPHAEALARLLIQYGAEPLDGQALYNTSLVHRRPYRTGDDTASGGIDQAAGTRDDEVFWLNFLWEECKARYMADRSGDTDKTMDTDGMEDAGAHVRERWQAPVANGTLPAPPLEYLLRSAISQHQPKRVEWLLEHSADAGTSITPSVGQTGTTNEDD
;
A
#
# COMPACT_ATOMS: atom_id res chain seq x y z
N MET A 1 -35.00 -20.30 -34.29
CA MET A 1 -34.99 -20.94 -32.97
C MET A 1 -33.57 -21.48 -32.78
N THR A 2 -32.69 -20.96 -31.94
CA THR A 2 -32.84 -20.16 -30.71
C THR A 2 -31.53 -19.39 -30.55
N SER A 3 -31.59 -18.08 -30.27
CA SER A 3 -30.41 -17.27 -29.93
C SER A 3 -29.85 -17.79 -28.59
N PRO A 4 -28.53 -17.89 -28.39
CA PRO A 4 -28.00 -18.30 -27.09
C PRO A 4 -28.43 -17.25 -26.05
N ALA A 5 -29.05 -17.73 -24.97
CA ALA A 5 -29.44 -16.89 -23.85
C ALA A 5 -28.17 -16.22 -23.32
N ALA A 6 -28.14 -14.88 -23.31
CA ALA A 6 -27.12 -14.14 -22.60
C ALA A 6 -27.19 -14.59 -21.13
N GLU A 7 -26.14 -15.26 -20.64
CA GLU A 7 -26.01 -15.56 -19.22
C GLU A 7 -26.05 -14.23 -18.47
N HIS A 8 -27.16 -13.95 -17.80
CA HIS A 8 -27.30 -12.77 -16.99
C HIS A 8 -26.41 -12.95 -15.74
N THR A 9 -25.22 -12.35 -15.74
CA THR A 9 -24.34 -12.30 -14.56
C THR A 9 -25.14 -11.78 -13.36
N THR A 10 -25.17 -12.56 -12.30
CA THR A 10 -25.89 -12.23 -11.07
C THR A 10 -25.25 -11.02 -10.38
N ARG A 11 -26.02 -10.40 -9.49
CA ARG A 11 -25.54 -9.26 -8.69
C ARG A 11 -24.31 -9.61 -7.86
N ALA A 12 -24.31 -10.79 -7.22
CA ALA A 12 -23.21 -11.26 -6.39
C ALA A 12 -21.93 -11.47 -7.21
N GLU A 13 -22.03 -12.08 -8.40
CA GLU A 13 -20.89 -12.28 -9.29
C GLU A 13 -20.31 -10.94 -9.78
N LYS A 14 -21.15 -9.93 -10.04
CA LYS A 14 -20.66 -8.58 -10.39
C LYS A 14 -19.91 -7.91 -9.24
N VAL A 15 -20.40 -8.05 -8.01
CA VAL A 15 -19.73 -7.50 -6.82
C VAL A 15 -18.39 -8.19 -6.60
N GLU A 16 -18.35 -9.51 -6.66
CA GLU A 16 -17.10 -10.27 -6.51
C GLU A 16 -16.09 -9.88 -7.60
N LEU A 17 -16.52 -9.81 -8.85
CA LEU A 17 -15.69 -9.37 -9.96
C LEU A 17 -15.18 -7.93 -9.76
N PHE A 18 -16.01 -7.03 -9.25
CA PHE A 18 -15.59 -5.66 -8.93
C PHE A 18 -14.53 -5.63 -7.84
N LEU A 19 -14.72 -6.38 -6.74
CA LEU A 19 -13.75 -6.47 -5.64
C LEU A 19 -12.43 -7.12 -6.09
N ASP A 20 -12.48 -8.07 -7.02
CA ASP A 20 -11.27 -8.69 -7.58
C ASP A 20 -10.47 -7.75 -8.47
N LEU A 21 -11.16 -7.08 -9.40
CA LEU A 21 -10.53 -6.26 -10.43
C LEU A 21 -10.02 -4.90 -9.93
N SER A 22 -10.45 -4.45 -8.76
CA SER A 22 -10.24 -3.06 -8.28
C SER A 22 -9.05 -2.87 -7.36
N VAL A 23 -8.37 -3.95 -6.99
CA VAL A 23 -7.25 -3.95 -6.04
C VAL A 23 -6.02 -4.61 -6.67
N LEU A 24 -4.86 -4.37 -6.07
CA LEU A 24 -3.68 -5.17 -6.30
C LEU A 24 -3.82 -6.53 -5.62
N ARG A 25 -3.51 -7.61 -6.34
CA ARG A 25 -3.49 -8.99 -5.84
C ARG A 25 -2.08 -9.55 -5.69
N TYR A 26 -1.07 -8.92 -6.30
CA TYR A 26 0.28 -9.46 -6.35
C TYR A 26 0.30 -10.92 -6.85
N SER A 27 -0.58 -11.29 -7.79
CA SER A 27 -0.69 -12.70 -8.27
C SER A 27 -1.06 -13.73 -7.19
N ILE A 28 -1.63 -13.30 -6.06
CA ILE A 28 -2.24 -14.21 -5.08
C ILE A 28 -3.70 -14.40 -5.47
N ASP A 29 -4.12 -15.65 -5.65
CA ASP A 29 -5.52 -15.95 -5.92
C ASP A 29 -6.37 -15.61 -4.69
N PRO A 30 -7.40 -14.76 -4.81
CA PRO A 30 -8.20 -14.31 -3.67
C PRO A 30 -8.99 -15.44 -2.99
N ARG A 31 -9.27 -16.55 -3.69
CA ARG A 31 -10.08 -17.66 -3.17
C ARG A 31 -9.23 -18.67 -2.40
N THR A 32 -8.05 -19.02 -2.93
CA THR A 32 -7.13 -19.97 -2.27
C THR A 32 -6.18 -19.27 -1.29
N ALA A 33 -5.93 -17.98 -1.50
CA ALA A 33 -4.88 -17.20 -0.86
C ALA A 33 -3.48 -17.77 -1.11
N GLU A 34 -3.28 -18.45 -2.25
CA GLU A 34 -2.00 -19.02 -2.67
C GLU A 34 -1.45 -18.26 -3.88
N TRP A 35 -0.13 -18.25 -4.05
CA TRP A 35 0.50 -17.76 -5.27
C TRP A 35 -0.02 -18.53 -6.47
N SER A 36 -0.47 -17.80 -7.49
CA SER A 36 -0.82 -18.37 -8.77
C SER A 36 0.22 -18.04 -9.82
N ASP A 37 0.52 -19.00 -10.69
CA ASP A 37 1.18 -18.70 -11.96
C ASP A 37 0.23 -17.95 -12.92
N GLN A 38 0.72 -17.61 -14.12
CA GLN A 38 -0.08 -16.88 -15.12
C GLN A 38 -1.33 -17.65 -15.61
N GLU A 39 -1.40 -18.96 -15.37
CA GLU A 39 -2.52 -19.82 -15.80
C GLU A 39 -3.61 -19.89 -14.72
N GLY A 40 -3.28 -19.57 -13.46
CA GLY A 40 -4.22 -19.47 -12.34
C GLY A 40 -4.96 -18.13 -12.24
N HIS A 41 -4.35 -17.13 -11.58
CA HIS A 41 -4.96 -15.81 -11.38
C HIS A 41 -4.23 -14.74 -12.20
N PRO A 42 -4.94 -13.91 -12.99
CA PRO A 42 -4.29 -12.90 -13.82
C PRO A 42 -3.53 -11.86 -13.00
N HIS A 43 -2.37 -11.42 -13.51
CA HIS A 43 -1.62 -10.31 -12.92
C HIS A 43 -2.44 -9.01 -12.86
N ASP A 44 -2.12 -8.17 -11.88
CA ASP A 44 -2.65 -6.82 -11.80
C ASP A 44 -2.27 -6.00 -13.03
N SER A 45 -3.21 -5.21 -13.52
CA SER A 45 -2.96 -4.34 -14.66
C SER A 45 -3.93 -3.15 -14.67
N PRO A 46 -3.56 -2.02 -15.32
CA PRO A 46 -4.46 -0.89 -15.50
C PRO A 46 -5.80 -1.27 -16.16
N GLU A 47 -5.80 -2.26 -17.05
CA GLU A 47 -7.01 -2.75 -17.73
C GLU A 47 -7.99 -3.41 -16.77
N ARG A 48 -7.49 -4.13 -15.75
CA ARG A 48 -8.33 -4.71 -14.68
C ARG A 48 -9.02 -3.60 -13.90
N TRP A 49 -8.27 -2.60 -13.43
CA TRP A 49 -8.83 -1.50 -12.65
C TRP A 49 -9.80 -0.64 -13.48
N ALA A 50 -9.50 -0.40 -14.75
CA ALA A 50 -10.40 0.30 -15.68
C ALA A 50 -11.70 -0.50 -15.92
N ARG A 51 -11.63 -1.84 -15.95
CA ARG A 51 -12.81 -2.70 -16.03
C ARG A 51 -13.65 -2.63 -14.77
N ALA A 52 -13.03 -2.64 -13.58
CA ALA A 52 -13.76 -2.43 -12.32
C ALA A 52 -14.50 -1.08 -12.32
N ALA A 53 -13.86 -0.02 -12.81
CA ALA A 53 -14.48 1.30 -12.88
C ALA A 53 -15.68 1.34 -13.85
N ARG A 54 -15.59 0.63 -14.99
CA ARG A 54 -16.75 0.46 -15.90
C ARG A 54 -17.89 -0.30 -15.23
N LEU A 55 -17.61 -1.39 -14.51
CA LEU A 55 -18.65 -2.13 -13.78
C LEU A 55 -19.40 -1.23 -12.78
N LEU A 56 -18.66 -0.42 -12.03
CA LEU A 56 -19.25 0.52 -11.07
C LEU A 56 -20.05 1.63 -11.76
N ALA A 57 -19.57 2.14 -12.90
CA ALA A 57 -20.29 3.16 -13.68
C ALA A 57 -21.59 2.61 -14.30
N GLU A 58 -21.58 1.36 -14.76
CA GLU A 58 -22.76 0.67 -15.31
C GLU A 58 -23.78 0.30 -14.22
N ASP A 59 -23.32 -0.08 -13.03
CA ASP A 59 -24.17 -0.41 -11.89
C ASP A 59 -23.65 0.25 -10.59
N PRO A 60 -24.02 1.52 -10.35
CA PRO A 60 -23.62 2.24 -9.14
C PRO A 60 -24.13 1.61 -7.84
N SER A 61 -25.12 0.71 -7.91
CA SER A 61 -25.56 -0.02 -6.72
C SER A 61 -24.47 -0.93 -6.17
N ILE A 62 -23.44 -1.30 -6.96
CA ILE A 62 -22.25 -2.08 -6.51
C ILE A 62 -21.69 -1.48 -5.22
N ALA A 63 -21.53 -0.16 -5.14
CA ALA A 63 -20.96 0.49 -3.97
C ALA A 63 -21.76 0.25 -2.68
N ARG A 64 -23.07 0.03 -2.76
CA ARG A 64 -23.97 -0.17 -1.60
C ARG A 64 -24.06 -1.61 -1.12
N ASP A 65 -23.34 -2.54 -1.74
CA ASP A 65 -23.45 -3.97 -1.40
C ASP A 65 -22.90 -4.28 0.00
N SER A 66 -21.73 -3.73 0.31
CA SER A 66 -21.08 -3.85 1.62
C SER A 66 -20.14 -2.67 1.89
N ILE A 67 -19.64 -2.56 3.12
CA ILE A 67 -18.58 -1.60 3.45
C ILE A 67 -17.35 -1.78 2.55
N HIS A 68 -17.06 -3.01 2.12
CA HIS A 68 -15.93 -3.33 1.26
C HIS A 68 -16.06 -2.70 -0.13
N THR A 69 -17.24 -2.79 -0.74
CA THR A 69 -17.50 -2.15 -2.03
C THR A 69 -17.55 -0.63 -1.91
N ALA A 70 -18.08 -0.10 -0.81
CA ALA A 70 -18.11 1.34 -0.54
C ALA A 70 -16.70 1.93 -0.41
N VAL A 71 -15.81 1.24 0.30
CA VAL A 71 -14.40 1.62 0.47
C VAL A 71 -13.67 1.65 -0.87
N VAL A 72 -13.78 0.59 -1.68
CA VAL A 72 -13.14 0.52 -3.01
C VAL A 72 -13.68 1.61 -3.94
N ALA A 73 -14.99 1.85 -3.89
CA ALA A 73 -15.64 2.91 -4.66
C ALA A 73 -15.29 4.32 -4.17
N HIS A 74 -14.49 4.45 -3.10
CA HIS A 74 -14.17 5.72 -2.46
C HIS A 74 -15.41 6.53 -2.04
N ASN A 75 -16.49 5.84 -1.65
CA ASN A 75 -17.75 6.48 -1.26
C ASN A 75 -17.79 6.73 0.25
N VAL A 76 -17.45 7.96 0.65
CA VAL A 76 -17.33 8.37 2.06
C VAL A 76 -18.67 8.25 2.78
N GLU A 77 -19.76 8.64 2.14
CA GLU A 77 -21.10 8.67 2.72
C GLU A 77 -21.57 7.25 3.04
N LEU A 78 -21.41 6.31 2.12
CA LEU A 78 -21.74 4.90 2.34
C LEU A 78 -20.89 4.28 3.44
N VAL A 79 -19.59 4.59 3.49
CA VAL A 79 -18.73 4.11 4.58
C VAL A 79 -19.25 4.61 5.93
N ARG A 80 -19.65 5.89 6.05
CA ARG A 80 -20.27 6.41 7.28
C ARG A 80 -21.58 5.69 7.62
N GLU A 81 -22.43 5.43 6.63
CA GLU A 81 -23.68 4.68 6.81
C GLU A 81 -23.41 3.27 7.37
N PHE A 82 -22.45 2.54 6.78
CA PHE A 82 -22.09 1.19 7.25
C PHE A 82 -21.49 1.19 8.66
N LEU A 83 -20.56 2.10 8.95
CA LEU A 83 -19.95 2.22 10.28
C LEU A 83 -20.97 2.59 11.36
N ALA A 84 -21.97 3.41 11.03
CA ALA A 84 -23.04 3.77 11.96
C ALA A 84 -24.04 2.62 12.18
N ALA A 85 -24.25 1.77 11.17
CA ALA A 85 -25.17 0.64 11.24
C ALA A 85 -24.59 -0.58 11.96
N ASP A 86 -23.28 -0.81 11.85
CA ASP A 86 -22.60 -1.96 12.43
C ASP A 86 -21.21 -1.58 12.95
N ALA A 87 -21.04 -1.63 14.27
CA ALA A 87 -19.78 -1.33 14.95
C ALA A 87 -18.67 -2.36 14.66
N ALA A 88 -18.99 -3.57 14.20
CA ALA A 88 -18.00 -4.58 13.82
C ALA A 88 -17.47 -4.39 12.38
N SER A 89 -18.23 -3.67 11.53
CA SER A 89 -17.92 -3.47 10.11
C SER A 89 -16.49 -2.99 9.78
N PRO A 90 -15.76 -2.16 10.57
CA PRO A 90 -14.38 -1.81 10.24
C PRO A 90 -13.39 -2.98 10.35
N THR A 91 -13.76 -4.05 11.05
CA THR A 91 -12.92 -5.25 11.28
C THR A 91 -13.48 -6.53 10.65
N THR A 92 -14.67 -6.46 10.05
CA THR A 92 -15.29 -7.62 9.40
C THR A 92 -14.53 -8.00 8.14
N SER A 93 -14.06 -9.24 8.06
CA SER A 93 -13.45 -9.81 6.85
C SER A 93 -14.50 -10.15 5.81
N HIS A 94 -14.24 -9.84 4.54
CA HIS A 94 -15.14 -10.21 3.45
C HIS A 94 -15.05 -11.72 3.13
N ALA A 95 -16.18 -12.38 2.83
CA ALA A 95 -16.21 -13.82 2.59
C ALA A 95 -15.36 -14.29 1.39
N PHE A 96 -15.25 -13.44 0.36
CA PHE A 96 -14.48 -13.74 -0.86
C PHE A 96 -12.98 -13.94 -0.58
N ASP A 97 -12.29 -12.93 -0.06
CA ASP A 97 -10.83 -12.89 0.07
C ASP A 97 -10.35 -12.79 1.52
N GLY A 98 -11.27 -12.63 2.47
CA GLY A 98 -10.95 -12.53 3.91
C GLY A 98 -10.41 -11.17 4.30
N TRP A 99 -10.36 -10.20 3.38
CA TRP A 99 -9.77 -8.89 3.65
C TRP A 99 -10.72 -8.00 4.43
N GLN A 100 -10.17 -7.30 5.41
CA GLN A 100 -10.85 -6.21 6.10
C GLN A 100 -10.96 -4.97 5.19
N PRO A 101 -11.82 -3.99 5.53
CA PRO A 101 -12.01 -2.79 4.70
C PRO A 101 -10.73 -1.96 4.55
N LEU A 102 -9.94 -1.77 5.61
CA LEU A 102 -8.73 -0.96 5.54
C LEU A 102 -7.64 -1.57 4.64
N MET A 103 -7.44 -2.88 4.72
CA MET A 103 -6.57 -3.62 3.79
C MET A 103 -6.99 -3.37 2.35
N ARG A 104 -8.29 -3.44 2.06
CA ARG A 104 -8.81 -3.21 0.72
C ARG A 104 -8.62 -1.78 0.22
N LEU A 105 -8.73 -0.78 1.10
CA LEU A 105 -8.41 0.60 0.77
C LEU A 105 -6.94 0.78 0.40
N ALA A 106 -6.02 0.15 1.13
CA ALA A 106 -4.58 0.25 0.86
C ALA A 106 -4.22 -0.29 -0.55
N TYR A 107 -4.91 -1.34 -0.99
CA TYR A 107 -4.62 -2.04 -2.24
C TYR A 107 -5.45 -1.57 -3.42
N THR A 108 -6.47 -0.72 -3.22
CA THR A 108 -7.29 -0.27 -4.35
C THR A 108 -6.48 0.56 -5.34
N ARG A 109 -6.70 0.30 -6.63
CA ARG A 109 -6.17 1.09 -7.75
C ARG A 109 -7.30 1.54 -8.67
N LEU A 110 -8.52 1.59 -8.14
CA LEU A 110 -9.66 2.09 -8.89
C LEU A 110 -9.36 3.54 -9.31
N PRO A 111 -9.34 3.85 -10.63
CA PRO A 111 -9.07 5.20 -11.09
C PRO A 111 -10.12 6.14 -10.51
N GLY A 112 -9.69 7.32 -10.04
CA GLY A 112 -10.59 8.30 -9.45
C GLY A 112 -11.77 8.58 -10.38
N LEU A 113 -12.99 8.53 -9.85
CA LEU A 113 -14.24 8.72 -10.63
C LEU A 113 -14.30 10.05 -11.40
N ASN A 114 -13.41 11.00 -11.08
CA ASN A 114 -13.26 12.26 -11.83
C ASN A 114 -12.69 12.09 -13.25
N ILE A 115 -12.14 10.92 -13.60
CA ILE A 115 -11.50 10.66 -14.91
C ILE A 115 -12.50 10.06 -15.92
N LEU A 116 -13.68 9.62 -15.48
CA LEU A 116 -14.65 8.93 -16.35
C LEU A 116 -15.85 9.84 -16.69
N SER A 117 -15.57 10.96 -17.36
CA SER A 117 -16.54 11.49 -18.32
C SER A 117 -16.30 10.75 -19.65
N PRO A 118 -17.31 10.09 -20.27
CA PRO A 118 -17.15 9.35 -21.53
C PRO A 118 -16.82 10.24 -22.75
N SER A 119 -16.51 11.52 -22.55
CA SER A 119 -16.27 12.52 -23.58
C SER A 119 -14.93 13.26 -23.47
N GLY A 120 -14.05 12.93 -22.50
CA GLY A 120 -12.74 13.60 -22.37
C GLY A 120 -12.84 15.13 -22.17
N GLN A 121 -14.00 15.63 -21.73
CA GLN A 121 -14.23 17.02 -21.37
C GLN A 121 -14.34 17.10 -19.85
N PRO A 122 -13.65 18.04 -19.18
CA PRO A 122 -13.89 18.30 -17.76
C PRO A 122 -15.38 18.60 -17.57
N ALA A 123 -16.01 17.95 -16.58
CA ALA A 123 -17.40 18.16 -16.25
C ALA A 123 -17.69 19.67 -16.06
N PRO A 124 -18.81 20.21 -16.57
CA PRO A 124 -19.12 21.61 -16.38
C PRO A 124 -19.34 21.86 -14.88
N THR A 125 -18.55 22.78 -14.32
CA THR A 125 -18.79 23.36 -13.00
C THR A 125 -20.22 23.85 -12.94
N ILE A 126 -21.07 23.20 -12.14
CA ILE A 126 -22.39 23.72 -11.81
C ILE A 126 -22.18 24.92 -10.88
N SER A 127 -22.08 26.10 -11.48
CA SER A 127 -22.20 27.38 -10.79
C SER A 127 -23.64 27.58 -10.34
N MET A 128 -23.94 27.27 -9.09
CA MET A 128 -25.12 27.82 -8.42
C MET A 128 -24.80 29.26 -8.01
N GLY A 129 -25.55 30.19 -8.61
CA GLY A 129 -25.32 31.63 -8.52
C GLY A 129 -25.36 32.21 -7.11
N SER A 130 -24.27 32.91 -6.79
CA SER A 130 -24.11 34.15 -6.01
C SER A 130 -25.34 34.80 -5.37
N ALA A 131 -25.22 35.11 -4.07
CA ALA A 131 -25.55 36.44 -3.56
C ALA A 131 -24.67 36.84 -2.33
N LEU A 132 -23.76 37.81 -2.58
CA LEU A 132 -23.19 38.87 -1.71
C LEU A 132 -22.33 38.51 -0.45
N SER A 133 -21.02 38.83 -0.48
CA SER A 133 -20.32 40.03 0.11
C SER A 133 -20.13 39.95 1.65
N THR A 134 -18.98 40.17 2.32
CA THR A 134 -17.61 40.65 2.01
C THR A 134 -16.73 40.39 3.26
N THR A 135 -15.40 40.42 3.10
CA THR A 135 -14.31 40.69 4.08
C THR A 135 -13.74 39.58 5.00
N THR A 136 -12.50 39.20 4.65
CA THR A 136 -11.31 39.04 5.50
C THR A 136 -11.37 38.10 6.70
N SER A 137 -10.84 36.87 6.53
CA SER A 137 -9.96 36.25 7.52
C SER A 137 -9.10 35.17 6.86
N THR A 138 -7.81 35.46 6.72
CA THR A 138 -6.77 34.51 6.35
C THR A 138 -6.57 33.51 7.48
N ALA A 139 -7.17 32.33 7.34
CA ALA A 139 -6.79 31.13 8.06
C ALA A 139 -6.60 30.01 7.02
N SER A 140 -5.38 29.49 6.95
CA SER A 140 -4.99 28.32 6.16
C SER A 140 -5.85 27.12 6.55
N ALA A 141 -6.85 26.80 5.74
CA ALA A 141 -7.57 25.53 5.81
C ALA A 141 -6.71 24.46 5.13
N GLY A 142 -6.10 23.58 5.94
CA GLY A 142 -5.24 22.50 5.47
C GLY A 142 -5.92 21.63 4.40
N THR A 143 -5.23 21.45 3.28
CA THR A 143 -5.69 20.72 2.08
C THR A 143 -5.62 19.20 2.27
N TYR A 144 -6.43 18.66 3.17
CA TYR A 144 -6.69 17.22 3.26
C TYR A 144 -8.16 16.97 3.00
N SER A 145 -8.52 16.46 1.82
CA SER A 145 -9.74 15.66 1.73
C SER A 145 -9.80 14.86 0.43
N SER A 146 -8.82 13.99 0.18
CA SER A 146 -9.11 12.92 -0.77
C SER A 146 -10.08 11.93 -0.07
N PRO A 147 -11.08 11.39 -0.79
CA PRO A 147 -12.00 10.40 -0.22
C PRO A 147 -11.29 9.23 0.45
N ALA A 148 -10.17 8.77 -0.12
CA ALA A 148 -9.35 7.70 0.46
C ALA A 148 -8.81 8.05 1.86
N LEU A 149 -8.27 9.26 2.05
CA LEU A 149 -7.76 9.67 3.37
C LEU A 149 -8.89 9.82 4.39
N VAL A 150 -10.05 10.33 3.96
CA VAL A 150 -11.23 10.42 4.84
C VAL A 150 -11.70 9.03 5.25
N ILE A 151 -11.82 8.10 4.31
CA ILE A 151 -12.23 6.72 4.57
C ILE A 151 -11.23 6.01 5.49
N ALA A 152 -9.92 6.13 5.22
CA ALA A 152 -8.89 5.54 6.06
C ALA A 152 -9.03 6.02 7.51
N LYS A 153 -9.15 7.33 7.71
CA LYS A 153 -9.34 7.92 9.03
C LYS A 153 -10.61 7.41 9.72
N LEU A 154 -11.73 7.34 9.00
CA LEU A 154 -12.98 6.82 9.55
C LEU A 154 -12.87 5.37 10.01
N LEU A 155 -12.24 4.51 9.20
CA LEU A 155 -12.04 3.10 9.55
C LEU A 155 -11.14 2.97 10.79
N LEU A 156 -10.05 3.73 10.83
CA LEU A 156 -9.10 3.73 11.95
C LEU A 156 -9.72 4.26 13.24
N GLU A 157 -10.45 5.39 13.19
CA GLU A 157 -11.19 5.94 14.34
C GLU A 157 -12.30 4.99 14.83
N ALA A 158 -12.84 4.15 13.94
CA ALA A 158 -13.81 3.11 14.27
C ALA A 158 -13.17 1.80 14.78
N GLY A 159 -11.83 1.73 14.89
CA GLY A 159 -11.11 0.59 15.47
C GLY A 159 -10.63 -0.46 14.45
N ALA A 160 -10.52 -0.12 13.17
CA ALA A 160 -9.80 -0.96 12.22
C ALA A 160 -8.33 -1.14 12.67
N ASP A 161 -7.80 -2.36 12.53
CA ASP A 161 -6.37 -2.61 12.74
C ASP A 161 -5.57 -1.79 11.71
N PRO A 162 -4.64 -0.90 12.13
CA PRO A 162 -3.85 -0.08 11.23
C PRO A 162 -2.95 -0.90 10.28
N SER A 163 -2.70 -2.17 10.57
CA SER A 163 -1.99 -3.10 9.68
C SER A 163 -2.92 -3.76 8.64
N GLY A 164 -4.24 -3.57 8.75
CA GLY A 164 -5.23 -4.13 7.84
C GLY A 164 -5.79 -5.50 8.25
N GLY A 165 -5.44 -5.99 9.44
CA GLY A 165 -5.90 -7.27 9.97
C GLY A 165 -5.18 -8.49 9.39
N PRO A 166 -5.48 -9.70 9.90
CA PRO A 166 -4.80 -10.92 9.50
C PRO A 166 -5.21 -11.38 8.09
N LEU A 167 -4.21 -11.80 7.30
CA LEU A 167 -4.41 -12.42 5.99
C LEU A 167 -4.20 -13.94 5.99
N ARG A 168 -4.72 -14.59 4.94
CA ARG A 168 -4.65 -16.04 4.73
C ARG A 168 -3.49 -16.42 3.81
N GLY A 169 -3.11 -17.69 3.85
CA GLY A 169 -2.16 -18.32 2.92
C GLY A 169 -0.85 -17.55 2.73
N ASP A 170 -0.46 -17.38 1.49
CA ASP A 170 0.76 -16.70 1.08
C ASP A 170 0.73 -15.18 1.30
N ALA A 171 -0.45 -14.60 1.52
CA ALA A 171 -0.60 -13.18 1.80
C ALA A 171 -0.31 -12.80 3.27
N LYS A 172 0.04 -13.76 4.14
CA LYS A 172 0.23 -13.54 5.60
C LYS A 172 1.24 -12.44 5.95
N GLY A 173 2.23 -12.19 5.11
CA GLY A 173 3.24 -11.16 5.33
C GLY A 173 2.82 -9.76 4.92
N PHE A 174 1.75 -9.62 4.14
CA PHE A 174 1.29 -8.35 3.59
C PHE A 174 0.45 -7.56 4.60
N THR A 175 0.64 -6.24 4.61
CA THR A 175 -0.12 -5.31 5.45
C THR A 175 -0.69 -4.15 4.63
N ALA A 176 -1.54 -3.35 5.27
CA ALA A 176 -2.00 -2.09 4.70
C ALA A 176 -0.82 -1.17 4.29
N LEU A 177 0.28 -1.16 5.04
CA LEU A 177 1.46 -0.36 4.70
C LEU A 177 2.14 -0.89 3.43
N THR A 178 2.22 -2.22 3.26
CA THR A 178 2.71 -2.84 2.03
C THR A 178 1.89 -2.41 0.80
N GLY A 179 0.56 -2.47 0.89
CA GLY A 179 -0.32 -2.09 -0.22
C GLY A 179 -0.26 -0.61 -0.59
N VAL A 180 -0.10 0.26 0.42
CA VAL A 180 0.06 1.70 0.23
C VAL A 180 1.37 2.02 -0.48
N ILE A 181 2.47 1.39 -0.07
CA ILE A 181 3.81 1.62 -0.62
C ILE A 181 3.97 1.03 -2.04
N GLY A 182 3.43 -0.16 -2.30
CA GLY A 182 3.61 -0.83 -3.60
C GLY A 182 4.97 -1.51 -3.73
N GLY A 183 5.48 -1.62 -4.96
CA GLY A 183 6.77 -2.24 -5.31
C GLY A 183 6.71 -3.75 -5.43
N GLY A 184 7.81 -4.42 -5.06
CA GLY A 184 7.93 -5.88 -5.14
C GLY A 184 8.30 -6.39 -6.53
N GLU A 185 8.34 -7.71 -6.68
CA GLU A 185 8.71 -8.42 -7.92
C GLU A 185 7.79 -8.08 -9.09
N ALA A 186 6.54 -7.73 -8.78
CA ALA A 186 5.53 -7.33 -9.77
C ALA A 186 5.57 -5.82 -10.09
N ASP A 187 6.52 -5.06 -9.54
CA ASP A 187 6.67 -3.60 -9.75
C ASP A 187 5.34 -2.84 -9.57
N GLN A 188 4.62 -3.18 -8.50
CA GLN A 188 3.27 -2.68 -8.31
C GLN A 188 3.29 -1.17 -8.03
N PRO A 189 2.37 -0.37 -8.61
CA PRO A 189 2.37 1.06 -8.37
C PRO A 189 2.00 1.35 -6.92
N SER A 190 2.63 2.36 -6.32
CA SER A 190 2.20 2.93 -5.04
C SER A 190 0.76 3.43 -5.10
N HIS A 191 0.10 3.52 -3.95
CA HIS A 191 -1.21 4.14 -3.87
C HIS A 191 -1.14 5.63 -4.30
N PRO A 192 -2.14 6.20 -5.02
CA PRO A 192 -2.12 7.62 -5.42
C PRO A 192 -1.94 8.63 -4.28
N HIS A 193 -2.23 8.21 -3.06
CA HIS A 193 -2.06 8.96 -1.81
C HIS A 193 -1.08 8.27 -0.84
N ALA A 194 -0.05 7.61 -1.37
CA ALA A 194 0.80 6.68 -0.61
C ALA A 194 1.40 7.31 0.65
N GLU A 195 2.11 8.43 0.52
CA GLU A 195 2.78 9.09 1.66
C GLU A 195 1.78 9.46 2.77
N ALA A 196 0.65 10.07 2.40
CA ALA A 196 -0.35 10.53 3.36
C ALA A 196 -1.05 9.36 4.07
N LEU A 197 -1.34 8.27 3.36
CA LEU A 197 -1.90 7.06 3.97
C LEU A 197 -0.87 6.34 4.85
N ALA A 198 0.38 6.18 4.40
CA ALA A 198 1.43 5.54 5.18
C ALA A 198 1.62 6.25 6.52
N ARG A 199 1.70 7.59 6.48
CA ARG A 199 1.81 8.42 7.67
C ARG A 199 0.60 8.25 8.60
N LEU A 200 -0.61 8.21 8.04
CA LEU A 200 -1.84 8.01 8.82
C LEU A 200 -1.87 6.62 9.48
N LEU A 201 -1.52 5.55 8.76
CA LEU A 201 -1.48 4.19 9.31
C LEU A 201 -0.48 4.09 10.48
N ILE A 202 0.71 4.67 10.32
CA ILE A 202 1.74 4.67 11.36
C ILE A 202 1.30 5.48 12.59
N GLN A 203 0.65 6.64 12.39
CA GLN A 203 0.06 7.43 13.49
C GLN A 203 -0.96 6.65 14.31
N TYR A 204 -1.70 5.73 13.68
CA TYR A 204 -2.65 4.85 14.36
C TYR A 204 -2.04 3.53 14.86
N GLY A 205 -0.74 3.33 14.68
CA GLY A 205 -0.01 2.23 15.30
C GLY A 205 0.56 1.18 14.35
N ALA A 206 0.40 1.32 13.03
CA ALA A 206 1.07 0.42 12.07
C ALA A 206 2.59 0.46 12.28
N GLU A 207 3.24 -0.70 12.26
CA GLU A 207 4.69 -0.82 12.44
C GLU A 207 5.43 -0.20 11.24
N PRO A 208 6.23 0.88 11.41
CA PRO A 208 7.04 1.43 10.34
C PRO A 208 8.12 0.46 9.85
N LEU A 209 8.60 -0.47 10.71
CA LEU A 209 9.50 -1.56 10.29
C LEU A 209 8.74 -2.75 9.69
N ASP A 210 7.92 -2.49 8.69
CA ASP A 210 7.13 -3.51 8.00
C ASP A 210 8.02 -4.33 7.05
N GLY A 211 8.16 -5.63 7.34
CA GLY A 211 9.06 -6.51 6.61
C GLY A 211 8.73 -6.64 5.12
N GLN A 212 7.45 -6.77 4.76
CA GLN A 212 7.05 -6.91 3.36
C GLN A 212 7.16 -5.58 2.60
N ALA A 213 6.83 -4.46 3.24
CA ALA A 213 7.02 -3.14 2.64
C ALA A 213 8.50 -2.86 2.38
N LEU A 214 9.38 -3.14 3.34
CA LEU A 214 10.83 -3.00 3.17
C LEU A 214 11.35 -3.93 2.07
N TYR A 215 10.90 -5.19 2.04
CA TYR A 215 11.21 -6.13 0.96
C TYR A 215 10.86 -5.54 -0.41
N ASN A 216 9.62 -5.07 -0.57
CA ASN A 216 9.14 -4.51 -1.82
C ASN A 216 9.95 -3.29 -2.27
N THR A 217 10.31 -2.40 -1.33
CA THR A 217 11.14 -1.22 -1.63
C THR A 217 12.58 -1.58 -1.97
N SER A 218 13.01 -2.82 -1.73
CA SER A 218 14.35 -3.29 -2.09
C SER A 218 14.44 -3.61 -3.58
N LEU A 219 13.34 -4.02 -4.22
CA LEU A 219 13.28 -4.51 -5.60
C LEU A 219 13.06 -3.38 -6.62
N VAL A 220 13.77 -2.26 -6.48
CA VAL A 220 13.66 -1.13 -7.40
C VAL A 220 14.27 -1.51 -8.75
N HIS A 221 13.45 -1.99 -9.67
CA HIS A 221 13.90 -2.28 -11.02
C HIS A 221 14.06 -0.95 -11.78
N ARG A 222 15.31 -0.56 -12.07
CA ARG A 222 15.53 0.36 -13.18
C ARG A 222 14.92 -0.30 -14.42
N ARG A 223 13.83 0.26 -14.95
CA ARG A 223 13.60 0.11 -16.39
C ARG A 223 14.88 0.60 -17.06
N PRO A 224 15.63 -0.24 -17.78
CA PRO A 224 16.76 0.26 -18.54
C PRO A 224 16.20 1.35 -19.45
N TYR A 225 16.80 2.53 -19.37
CA TYR A 225 16.55 3.62 -20.29
C TYR A 225 16.61 3.03 -21.70
N ARG A 226 15.46 2.93 -22.38
CA ARG A 226 15.42 2.49 -23.78
C ARG A 226 16.00 3.63 -24.59
N THR A 227 17.32 3.64 -24.78
CA THR A 227 17.95 4.42 -25.85
C THR A 227 17.43 3.84 -27.16
N GLY A 228 16.44 4.50 -27.78
CA GLY A 228 15.93 4.07 -29.07
C GLY A 228 14.67 4.82 -29.50
N ASP A 229 14.91 5.87 -30.29
CA ASP A 229 14.00 6.63 -31.15
C ASP A 229 12.92 7.52 -30.53
N ASP A 230 13.20 8.82 -30.62
CA ASP A 230 12.22 9.88 -30.75
C ASP A 230 11.32 9.59 -31.96
N THR A 231 10.13 9.05 -31.73
CA THR A 231 8.88 9.47 -32.39
C THR A 231 7.71 8.57 -31.97
N ALA A 232 6.63 9.24 -31.54
CA ALA A 232 5.29 8.69 -31.32
C ALA A 232 5.08 7.79 -30.09
N SER A 233 4.65 8.42 -28.99
CA SER A 233 3.40 8.07 -28.28
C SER A 233 3.09 9.18 -27.29
N GLY A 234 2.10 10.01 -27.64
CA GLY A 234 1.64 11.11 -26.80
C GLY A 234 0.79 10.66 -25.63
N GLY A 235 0.84 11.47 -24.57
CA GLY A 235 -0.30 11.73 -23.70
C GLY A 235 -0.69 10.63 -22.71
N ILE A 236 0.05 10.54 -21.60
CA ILE A 236 -0.56 10.33 -20.28
C ILE A 236 0.15 11.25 -19.30
N ASP A 237 -0.64 12.09 -18.66
CA ASP A 237 -0.18 13.16 -17.78
C ASP A 237 0.71 12.63 -16.65
N GLN A 238 1.86 13.29 -16.56
CA GLN A 238 2.83 13.19 -15.49
C GLN A 238 2.21 13.78 -14.21
N ALA A 239 1.77 12.92 -13.30
CA ALA A 239 1.48 13.29 -11.91
C ALA A 239 2.10 12.33 -10.87
N ALA A 240 2.93 11.39 -11.31
CA ALA A 240 3.95 10.77 -10.46
C ALA A 240 5.24 11.57 -10.68
N GLY A 241 5.34 12.72 -10.00
CA GLY A 241 6.53 13.56 -10.08
C GLY A 241 7.76 12.74 -9.71
N THR A 242 8.79 12.86 -10.54
CA THR A 242 10.17 12.46 -10.29
C THR A 242 10.65 13.08 -8.97
N ARG A 243 10.33 12.44 -7.85
CA ARG A 243 11.08 12.64 -6.61
C ARG A 243 12.40 11.90 -6.79
N ASP A 244 13.39 12.22 -5.97
CA ASP A 244 14.63 11.44 -5.91
C ASP A 244 14.28 10.07 -5.27
N ASP A 245 13.59 9.23 -6.06
CA ASP A 245 12.71 8.14 -5.62
C ASP A 245 13.48 6.95 -5.03
N GLU A 246 14.78 6.84 -5.30
CA GLU A 246 15.58 5.66 -4.94
C GLU A 246 15.65 5.45 -3.42
N VAL A 247 15.62 6.53 -2.61
CA VAL A 247 15.75 6.46 -1.13
C VAL A 247 14.56 7.07 -0.39
N PHE A 248 13.52 7.52 -1.09
CA PHE A 248 12.38 8.21 -0.46
C PHE A 248 11.74 7.37 0.64
N TRP A 249 11.37 6.12 0.34
CA TRP A 249 10.72 5.24 1.33
C TRP A 249 11.67 4.83 2.46
N LEU A 250 12.98 4.72 2.18
CA LEU A 250 13.98 4.44 3.22
C LEU A 250 14.05 5.59 4.22
N ASN A 251 14.18 6.82 3.72
CA ASN A 251 14.13 8.04 4.54
C ASN A 251 12.81 8.12 5.32
N PHE A 252 11.68 7.97 4.63
CA PHE A 252 10.37 8.05 5.26
C PHE A 252 10.23 7.06 6.43
N LEU A 253 10.47 5.76 6.20
CA LEU A 253 10.33 4.74 7.23
C LEU A 253 11.35 4.91 8.36
N TRP A 254 12.56 5.38 8.04
CA TRP A 254 13.57 5.72 9.02
C TRP A 254 13.12 6.85 9.96
N GLU A 255 12.61 7.95 9.40
CA GLU A 255 12.09 9.08 10.18
C GLU A 255 10.89 8.66 11.05
N GLU A 256 9.99 7.84 10.52
CA GLU A 256 8.85 7.32 11.29
C GLU A 256 9.29 6.37 12.41
N CYS A 257 10.31 5.53 12.19
CA CYS A 257 10.92 4.72 13.25
C CYS A 257 11.53 5.59 14.33
N LYS A 258 12.27 6.65 13.96
CA LYS A 258 12.81 7.62 14.92
C LYS A 258 11.69 8.26 15.72
N ALA A 259 10.64 8.75 15.08
CA ALA A 259 9.53 9.40 15.77
C ALA A 259 8.86 8.44 16.78
N ARG A 260 8.62 7.18 16.38
CA ARG A 260 7.97 6.17 17.22
C ARG A 260 8.83 5.74 18.40
N TYR A 261 10.06 5.28 18.14
CA TYR A 261 10.91 4.69 19.18
C TYR A 261 11.49 5.74 20.13
N MET A 262 11.49 7.03 19.75
CA MET A 262 11.84 8.13 20.65
C MET A 262 10.69 8.55 21.57
N ALA A 263 9.44 8.44 21.11
CA ALA A 263 8.27 8.79 21.93
C ALA A 263 8.09 7.83 23.12
N ASP A 264 8.40 6.54 22.95
CA ASP A 264 8.28 5.51 23.99
C ASP A 264 9.19 5.76 25.22
N ARG A 265 10.24 6.59 25.11
CA ARG A 265 11.07 7.00 26.25
C ARG A 265 10.55 8.22 27.02
N SER A 266 9.72 9.06 26.41
CA SER A 266 9.18 10.25 27.08
C SER A 266 8.18 9.94 28.20
N GLY A 267 7.74 8.68 28.30
CA GLY A 267 6.99 8.16 29.45
C GLY A 267 7.84 7.91 30.71
N ASP A 268 9.16 8.00 30.61
CA ASP A 268 10.11 7.94 31.73
C ASP A 268 10.55 9.37 32.09
N THR A 269 9.70 10.08 32.85
CA THR A 269 9.72 11.54 33.03
C THR A 269 10.87 12.10 33.90
N ASP A 270 12.04 11.44 33.98
CA ASP A 270 13.10 11.86 34.91
C ASP A 270 14.48 12.12 34.26
N LYS A 271 14.54 12.54 32.99
CA LYS A 271 15.79 13.10 32.43
C LYS A 271 15.55 14.28 31.50
N THR A 272 16.22 15.38 31.82
CA THR A 272 16.34 16.59 31.00
C THR A 272 16.92 16.25 29.62
N MET A 273 16.24 16.66 28.56
CA MET A 273 16.68 16.47 27.17
C MET A 273 17.85 17.41 26.86
N ASP A 274 19.08 16.91 26.99
CA ASP A 274 20.28 17.53 26.42
C ASP A 274 20.49 17.05 24.97
N THR A 275 21.27 17.82 24.19
CA THR A 275 21.56 17.58 22.75
C THR A 275 22.17 16.20 22.46
N ASP A 276 22.77 15.55 23.45
CA ASP A 276 23.32 14.18 23.36
C ASP A 276 22.23 13.13 23.12
N GLY A 277 20.96 13.40 23.48
CA GLY A 277 19.85 12.48 23.24
C GLY A 277 19.46 12.34 21.76
N MET A 278 19.86 13.28 20.90
CA MET A 278 19.57 13.22 19.46
C MET A 278 20.54 12.28 18.71
N GLU A 279 21.80 12.18 19.15
CA GLU A 279 22.76 11.18 18.63
C GLU A 279 22.36 9.76 19.05
N ASP A 280 21.84 9.59 20.27
CA ASP A 280 21.34 8.33 20.80
C ASP A 280 20.10 7.83 20.02
N ALA A 281 19.26 8.74 19.52
CA ALA A 281 18.09 8.44 18.70
C ALA A 281 18.40 7.55 17.49
N GLY A 282 19.45 7.93 16.77
CA GLY A 282 19.90 7.17 15.61
C GLY A 282 20.44 5.80 16.02
N ALA A 283 21.04 5.67 17.20
CA ALA A 283 21.56 4.39 17.70
C ALA A 283 20.44 3.37 17.96
N HIS A 284 19.34 3.78 18.61
CA HIS A 284 18.21 2.87 18.87
C HIS A 284 17.50 2.43 17.58
N VAL A 285 17.30 3.35 16.63
CA VAL A 285 16.72 2.98 15.33
C VAL A 285 17.66 2.03 14.57
N ARG A 286 18.98 2.28 14.59
CA ARG A 286 19.97 1.35 14.03
C ARG A 286 19.87 -0.03 14.66
N GLU A 287 19.86 -0.13 15.98
CA GLU A 287 19.74 -1.41 16.69
C GLU A 287 18.47 -2.16 16.24
N ARG A 288 17.34 -1.46 16.16
CA ARG A 288 16.08 -2.07 15.74
C ARG A 288 16.09 -2.55 14.30
N TRP A 289 16.74 -1.81 13.40
CA TRP A 289 16.92 -2.18 11.98
C TRP A 289 18.02 -3.23 11.75
N GLN A 290 18.87 -3.49 12.75
CA GLN A 290 19.85 -4.58 12.79
C GLN A 290 19.30 -5.86 13.44
N ALA A 291 18.13 -5.80 14.05
CA ALA A 291 17.40 -6.96 14.54
C ALA A 291 16.50 -7.56 13.44
N PRO A 292 16.25 -8.88 13.45
CA PRO A 292 15.22 -9.48 12.60
C PRO A 292 13.86 -8.81 12.78
N VAL A 293 13.09 -8.70 11.69
CA VAL A 293 11.71 -8.21 11.77
C VAL A 293 10.85 -9.27 12.44
N ALA A 294 9.96 -8.85 13.35
CA ALA A 294 9.20 -9.75 14.23
C ALA A 294 8.33 -10.77 13.49
N ASN A 295 7.85 -10.44 12.28
CA ASN A 295 7.05 -11.33 11.45
C ASN A 295 7.89 -12.27 10.57
N GLY A 296 9.22 -12.13 10.56
CA GLY A 296 10.15 -12.98 9.80
C GLY A 296 10.06 -12.83 8.28
N THR A 297 9.36 -11.82 7.77
CA THR A 297 9.16 -11.65 6.31
C THR A 297 10.46 -11.34 5.58
N LEU A 298 11.42 -10.68 6.26
CA LEU A 298 12.76 -10.49 5.72
C LEU A 298 13.68 -11.66 6.12
N PRO A 299 14.47 -12.21 5.17
CA PRO A 299 15.36 -13.35 5.43
C PRO A 299 16.62 -12.98 6.24
N ALA A 300 16.84 -11.69 6.47
CA ALA A 300 17.94 -11.12 7.22
C ALA A 300 17.48 -9.79 7.86
N PRO A 301 18.25 -9.21 8.80
CA PRO A 301 17.97 -7.87 9.30
C PRO A 301 17.79 -6.83 8.18
N PRO A 302 16.86 -5.87 8.33
CA PRO A 302 16.56 -4.87 7.33
C PRO A 302 17.77 -4.21 6.67
N LEU A 303 18.70 -3.64 7.44
CA LEU A 303 19.86 -2.92 6.86
C LEU A 303 20.76 -3.82 6.02
N GLU A 304 21.01 -5.05 6.50
CA GLU A 304 21.86 -6.00 5.79
C GLU A 304 21.20 -6.47 4.49
N TYR A 305 19.91 -6.84 4.57
CA TYR A 305 19.16 -7.27 3.41
C TYR A 305 19.07 -6.18 2.33
N LEU A 306 18.73 -4.96 2.73
CA LEU A 306 18.60 -3.81 1.84
C LEU A 306 19.94 -3.44 1.19
N LEU A 307 21.06 -3.55 1.92
CA LEU A 307 22.39 -3.26 1.39
C LEU A 307 22.80 -4.29 0.35
N ARG A 308 22.65 -5.58 0.64
CA ARG A 308 22.92 -6.65 -0.34
C ARG A 308 22.08 -6.46 -1.61
N SER A 309 20.79 -6.15 -1.44
CA SER A 309 19.87 -5.91 -2.55
C SER A 309 20.27 -4.69 -3.39
N ALA A 310 20.63 -3.57 -2.75
CA ALA A 310 21.07 -2.34 -3.43
C ALA A 310 22.39 -2.53 -4.20
N ILE A 311 23.34 -3.28 -3.65
CA ILE A 311 24.60 -3.64 -4.33
C ILE A 311 24.29 -4.52 -5.55
N SER A 312 23.50 -5.57 -5.38
CA SER A 312 23.15 -6.51 -6.46
C SER A 312 22.42 -5.84 -7.63
N GLN A 313 21.69 -4.76 -7.36
CA GLN A 313 20.93 -4.02 -8.35
C GLN A 313 21.63 -2.74 -8.83
N HIS A 314 22.91 -2.53 -8.46
CA HIS A 314 23.72 -1.38 -8.86
C HIS A 314 23.08 -0.01 -8.53
N GLN A 315 22.62 0.16 -7.28
CA GLN A 315 21.94 1.38 -6.80
C GLN A 315 22.85 2.20 -5.87
N PRO A 316 23.80 3.02 -6.41
CA PRO A 316 24.84 3.67 -5.60
C PRO A 316 24.30 4.64 -4.56
N LYS A 317 23.22 5.40 -4.85
CA LYS A 317 22.61 6.31 -3.87
C LYS A 317 22.03 5.57 -2.66
N ARG A 318 21.41 4.41 -2.89
CA ARG A 318 20.91 3.57 -1.79
C ARG A 318 22.03 2.94 -1.00
N VAL A 319 23.10 2.49 -1.68
CA VAL A 319 24.28 1.96 -0.99
C VAL A 319 24.88 3.03 -0.08
N GLU A 320 25.09 4.25 -0.59
CA GLU A 320 25.57 5.40 0.19
C GLU A 320 24.68 5.66 1.40
N TRP A 321 23.37 5.78 1.19
CA TRP A 321 22.39 5.97 2.26
C TRP A 321 22.46 4.86 3.32
N LEU A 322 22.52 3.60 2.91
CA LEU A 322 22.55 2.46 3.83
C LEU A 322 23.84 2.43 4.65
N LEU A 323 24.98 2.77 4.04
CA LEU A 323 26.27 2.88 4.74
C LEU A 323 26.28 4.04 5.75
N GLU A 324 25.71 5.20 5.41
CA GLU A 324 25.53 6.32 6.34
C GLU A 324 24.68 5.93 7.57
N HIS A 325 23.71 5.04 7.37
CA HIS A 325 22.85 4.48 8.42
C HIS A 325 23.46 3.24 9.10
N SER A 326 24.77 3.02 8.93
CA SER A 326 25.54 1.95 9.57
C SER A 326 25.09 0.53 9.20
N ALA A 327 24.62 0.33 7.97
CA ALA A 327 24.50 -1.02 7.40
C ALA A 327 25.90 -1.61 7.24
N ASP A 328 26.14 -2.78 7.81
CA ASP A 328 27.39 -3.51 7.64
C ASP A 328 27.25 -4.49 6.45
N ALA A 329 28.20 -4.44 5.50
CA ALA A 329 28.30 -5.42 4.42
C ALA A 329 28.94 -6.75 4.90
N GLY A 330 29.50 -6.76 6.11
CA GLY A 330 30.41 -7.78 6.64
C GLY A 330 29.79 -8.84 7.54
N THR A 331 28.49 -8.80 7.88
CA THR A 331 27.87 -9.90 8.62
C THR A 331 27.74 -11.13 7.72
N SER A 332 28.69 -12.05 7.80
CA SER A 332 28.46 -13.43 7.36
C SER A 332 27.31 -14.01 8.18
N ILE A 333 26.12 -14.10 7.61
CA ILE A 333 25.14 -15.09 8.06
C ILE A 333 25.76 -16.43 7.70
N THR A 334 26.32 -17.12 8.70
CA THR A 334 26.61 -18.55 8.58
C THR A 334 25.32 -19.23 8.11
N PRO A 335 25.34 -20.02 7.01
CA PRO A 335 24.16 -20.75 6.60
C PRO A 335 23.71 -21.60 7.79
N SER A 336 22.43 -21.48 8.14
CA SER A 336 21.79 -22.33 9.15
C SER A 336 22.11 -23.78 8.82
N VAL A 337 22.85 -24.45 9.70
CA VAL A 337 23.09 -25.89 9.63
C VAL A 337 21.73 -26.56 9.81
N GLY A 338 21.15 -26.97 8.68
CA GLY A 338 19.82 -27.55 8.60
C GLY A 338 19.60 -28.34 7.31
N GLN A 339 20.65 -28.89 6.72
CA GLN A 339 20.54 -30.05 5.84
C GLN A 339 21.40 -31.16 6.44
N THR A 340 20.78 -31.96 7.31
CA THR A 340 21.26 -33.32 7.56
C THR A 340 21.16 -34.07 6.25
N GLY A 341 22.31 -34.31 5.62
CA GLY A 341 22.41 -35.26 4.54
C GLY A 341 21.92 -36.62 5.03
N THR A 342 20.99 -37.20 4.31
CA THR A 342 20.93 -38.66 4.18
C THR A 342 21.78 -39.02 2.97
N THR A 343 23.02 -39.36 3.26
CA THR A 343 23.84 -40.24 2.43
C THR A 343 23.06 -41.52 2.16
N ASN A 344 22.73 -41.81 0.91
CA ASN A 344 22.48 -43.16 0.46
C ASN A 344 23.66 -43.54 -0.46
N GLU A 345 24.66 -44.17 0.15
CA GLU A 345 25.54 -45.13 -0.53
C GLU A 345 24.95 -46.53 -0.30
N ASP A 346 25.16 -47.37 -1.33
CA ASP A 346 25.04 -48.83 -1.40
C ASP A 346 23.65 -49.45 -1.68
N ASP A 347 23.33 -49.64 -2.97
CA ASP A 347 23.53 -50.92 -3.70
C ASP A 347 23.40 -50.75 -5.23
#